data_AF-A0A2H0VWK6-F1
#
_entry.id   AF-A0A2H0VWK6-F1
#
_cell.length_a   1.000
_cell.length_b   1.000
_cell.length_c   1.000
_cell.angle_alpha   90.00
_cell.angle_beta   90.00
_cell.angle_gamma   90.00
#
_symmetry.space_group_name_H-M   'P 1'
#
loop_
_entity.id
_entity.type
_entity.pdbx_description
1 polymer ?
#
loop_
_entity_poly.entity_id
_entity_poly.type
_entity_poly.pdbx_seq_one_letter_code
_entity_poly.pdbx_strand_id
1 'polypeptide(L)' 'GGYDNPDVDALIEQASFSEGSERLSMLKDIMRILVEDDIAGLPLFEAKTIYGFAPNVTWNSRVDGYVWAADLK' A
#
# COMPACT_ATOMS: atom_id res chain seq x y z
N GLY A 1 1.32 0.03 -19.71
CA GLY A 1 0.87 -1.05 -18.81
C GLY A 1 -0.49 -1.50 -19.26
N GLY A 2 -0.75 -2.80 -19.19
CA GLY A 2 -2.00 -3.44 -19.63
C GLY A 2 -2.15 -4.83 -19.02
N TYR A 3 -1.75 -4.95 -17.74
CA TYR A 3 -1.95 -6.16 -16.98
C TYR A 3 -3.46 -6.44 -16.87
N ASP A 4 -3.86 -7.67 -17.16
CA ASP A 4 -5.25 -8.10 -17.22
C ASP A 4 -5.31 -9.54 -16.73
N ASN A 5 -5.86 -9.74 -15.53
CA ASN A 5 -6.00 -11.04 -14.89
C ASN A 5 -7.35 -11.10 -14.15
N PRO A 6 -8.37 -11.74 -14.74
CA PRO A 6 -9.73 -11.73 -14.19
C PRO A 6 -9.84 -12.44 -12.84
N ASP A 7 -8.94 -13.38 -12.54
CA ASP A 7 -8.93 -14.08 -11.25
C ASP A 7 -8.45 -13.14 -10.13
N VAL A 8 -7.45 -12.30 -10.42
CA VAL A 8 -6.99 -11.26 -9.49
C VAL A 8 -8.10 -10.22 -9.28
N ASP A 9 -8.76 -9.78 -10.35
CA ASP A 9 -9.87 -8.83 -10.25
C ASP A 9 -11.01 -9.36 -9.37
N ALA A 10 -11.40 -10.62 -9.57
CA ALA A 10 -12.43 -11.28 -8.77
C ALA A 10 -12.03 -11.39 -7.28
N LEU A 11 -10.75 -11.65 -6.98
CA LEU A 11 -10.25 -11.69 -5.61
C LEU A 11 -10.27 -10.30 -4.96
N ILE A 12 -9.92 -9.24 -5.70
CA ILE A 12 -9.95 -7.85 -5.20
C ILE A 12 -11.38 -7.43 -4.87
N GLU A 13 -12.33 -7.76 -5.75
CA GLU A 13 -13.74 -7.46 -5.52
C GLU A 13 -14.26 -8.18 -4.27
N GLN A 14 -14.00 -9.49 -4.14
CA GLN A 14 -14.41 -10.26 -2.95
C GLN A 14 -13.77 -9.73 -1.66
N ALA A 15 -12.47 -9.43 -1.67
CA ALA A 15 -11.77 -8.88 -0.52
C ALA A 15 -12.25 -7.49 -0.08
N SER A 16 -12.98 -6.77 -0.94
CA SER A 16 -13.58 -5.48 -0.61
C SER A 16 -14.85 -5.63 0.26
N PHE A 17 -15.47 -6.80 0.28
CA PHE A 17 -16.69 -7.11 1.04
C PHE A 17 -16.46 -8.07 2.23
N SER A 18 -15.29 -8.70 2.31
CA SER A 18 -14.92 -9.59 3.41
C SER A 18 -14.16 -8.87 4.52
N GLU A 19 -14.03 -9.52 5.68
CA GLU A 19 -13.31 -8.97 6.84
C GLU A 19 -12.40 -10.02 7.49
N GLY A 20 -11.51 -9.57 8.38
CA GLY A 20 -10.71 -10.45 9.23
C GLY A 20 -9.79 -11.41 8.46
N SER A 21 -9.75 -12.68 8.89
CA SER A 21 -8.81 -13.67 8.35
C SER A 21 -9.11 -14.08 6.91
N GLU A 22 -10.38 -14.06 6.51
CA GLU A 22 -10.79 -14.38 5.14
C GLU A 22 -10.26 -13.32 4.17
N ARG A 23 -10.49 -12.03 4.49
CA ARG A 23 -9.93 -10.91 3.73
C ARG A 23 -8.41 -10.98 3.66
N LEU A 24 -7.75 -11.27 4.78
CA LEU A 24 -6.30 -11.39 4.83
C LEU A 24 -5.77 -12.51 3.92
N SER A 25 -6.47 -13.66 3.85
CA SER A 25 -6.07 -14.76 2.97
C SER A 25 -6.11 -14.33 1.51
N MET A 26 -7.22 -13.72 1.07
CA MET A 26 -7.37 -13.25 -0.30
C MET A 26 -6.31 -12.22 -0.69
N LEU A 27 -6.00 -11.26 0.19
CA LEU A 27 -4.96 -10.26 -0.08
C LEU A 27 -3.56 -10.88 -0.21
N LYS A 28 -3.28 -11.97 0.54
CA LYS A 28 -2.02 -12.72 0.38
C LYS A 28 -1.97 -13.47 -0.94
N ASP A 29 -3.08 -14.08 -1.34
CA ASP A 29 -3.17 -14.77 -2.63
C ASP A 29 -2.98 -13.80 -3.79
N ILE A 30 -3.59 -12.61 -3.73
CA ILE A 30 -3.37 -11.54 -4.70
C ILE A 30 -1.89 -11.15 -4.76
N MET A 31 -1.24 -10.91 -3.61
CA MET A 31 0.18 -10.56 -3.56
C MET A 31 1.07 -11.64 -4.17
N ARG A 32 0.81 -12.92 -3.87
CA ARG A 32 1.56 -14.04 -4.45
C ARG A 32 1.41 -14.04 -5.97
N ILE A 33 0.19 -13.91 -6.50
CA ILE A 33 -0.03 -13.91 -7.95
C ILE A 33 0.74 -12.77 -8.60
N LEU A 34 0.61 -11.54 -8.10
CA LEU A 34 1.19 -10.36 -8.72
C LEU A 34 2.72 -10.29 -8.66
N VAL A 35 3.34 -10.94 -7.68
CA VAL A 35 4.78 -10.82 -7.39
C VAL A 35 5.57 -12.09 -7.72
N GLU A 36 4.94 -13.27 -7.62
CA GLU A 36 5.61 -14.56 -7.79
C GLU A 36 5.14 -15.30 -9.05
N ASP A 37 3.83 -15.45 -9.25
CA ASP A 37 3.29 -16.34 -10.28
C ASP A 37 3.13 -15.65 -11.66
N ASP A 38 2.62 -14.42 -11.65
CA ASP A 38 2.28 -13.61 -12.82
C ASP A 38 2.72 -12.17 -12.60
N ILE A 39 4.04 -11.97 -12.72
CA ILE A 39 4.76 -10.78 -12.27
C ILE A 39 4.25 -9.52 -12.99
N ALA A 40 3.32 -8.83 -12.34
CA ALA A 40 2.80 -7.53 -12.75
C ALA A 40 3.73 -6.39 -12.30
N GLY A 41 4.42 -6.59 -11.18
CA GLY A 41 5.37 -5.65 -10.61
C GLY A 41 6.18 -6.29 -9.50
N LEU A 42 7.47 -5.93 -9.44
CA LEU A 42 8.38 -6.45 -8.42
C LEU A 42 8.60 -5.37 -7.34
N PRO A 43 8.13 -5.58 -6.10
CA PRO A 43 8.43 -4.67 -5.00
C PRO A 43 9.93 -4.68 -4.72
N LEU A 44 10.57 -3.50 -4.71
CA LEU A 44 12.01 -3.39 -4.50
C LEU A 44 12.36 -3.23 -3.01
N PHE A 45 11.69 -2.30 -2.34
CA PHE A 45 11.89 -2.00 -0.92
C PHE A 45 10.75 -1.11 -0.40
N GLU A 46 10.60 -1.07 0.93
CA GLU A 46 9.79 -0.05 1.60
C GLU A 46 10.60 1.24 1.73
N ALA A 47 10.12 2.33 1.14
CA ALA A 47 10.85 3.60 1.13
C ALA A 47 10.68 4.33 2.46
N LYS A 48 11.81 4.72 3.09
CA LYS A 48 11.81 5.63 4.24
C LYS A 48 12.05 7.06 3.80
N THR A 49 11.04 7.92 3.93
CA THR A 49 11.17 9.34 3.63
C THR A 49 11.84 10.09 4.78
N ILE A 50 12.85 10.90 4.46
CA ILE A 50 13.56 11.74 5.43
C ILE A 50 13.16 13.19 5.16
N TYR A 51 12.74 13.89 6.22
CA TYR A 51 12.30 15.28 6.16
C TYR A 51 13.29 16.19 6.90
N GLY A 52 13.40 17.43 6.45
CA GLY A 52 14.10 18.51 7.16
C GLY A 52 13.17 19.71 7.32
N PHE A 53 13.14 20.30 8.50
CA PHE A 53 12.34 21.50 8.79
C PHE A 53 13.09 22.42 9.76
N ALA A 54 12.67 23.68 9.83
CA ALA A 54 13.31 24.69 10.66
C ALA A 54 13.19 24.34 12.15
N PRO A 55 14.17 24.73 13.01
CA PRO A 55 14.16 24.36 14.43
C PRO A 55 12.95 24.86 15.22
N ASN A 56 12.26 25.89 14.73
CA ASN A 56 11.08 26.48 15.34
C ASN A 56 9.75 25.90 14.83
N VAL A 57 9.79 24.85 14.00
CA VAL A 57 8.61 24.12 13.52
C VAL A 57 8.49 22.82 14.29
N THR A 58 7.31 22.54 14.86
CA THR A 58 7.02 21.27 15.51
C THR A 58 6.12 20.42 14.61
N TRP A 59 6.64 19.27 14.16
CA TRP A 59 5.94 18.35 13.27
C TRP A 59 6.47 16.92 13.39
N ASN A 60 5.60 15.93 13.13
CA ASN A 60 5.97 14.51 13.06
C ASN A 60 5.49 13.89 11.74
N SER A 61 6.31 13.01 11.15
CA SER A 61 5.96 12.31 9.91
C SER A 61 4.78 11.37 10.10
N ARG A 62 3.91 11.33 9.08
CA ARG A 62 2.76 10.43 9.01
C ARG A 62 3.12 9.16 8.24
N VAL A 63 2.42 8.08 8.53
CA VAL A 63 2.56 6.79 7.81
C VAL A 63 2.10 6.88 6.35
N ASP A 64 1.18 7.80 6.06
CA ASP A 64 0.66 8.08 4.71
C ASP A 64 1.58 9.02 3.91
N GLY A 65 2.66 9.54 4.52
CA GLY A 65 3.63 10.43 3.89
C GLY A 65 3.14 11.86 3.62
N TYR A 66 1.89 12.21 3.92
CA TYR A 66 1.37 13.55 3.68
C TYR A 66 1.89 14.55 4.72
N VAL A 67 2.00 15.81 4.30
CA VAL A 67 2.30 16.95 5.17
C VAL A 67 1.07 17.86 5.19
N TRP A 68 0.39 17.94 6.33
CA TRP A 68 -0.79 18.78 6.48
C TRP A 68 -0.43 20.06 7.22
N ALA A 69 -0.84 21.20 6.67
CA ALA A 69 -0.58 22.50 7.30
C ALA A 69 -1.18 22.61 8.71
N ALA A 70 -2.31 21.94 8.95
CA ALA A 70 -2.96 21.89 10.26
C ALA A 70 -2.14 21.13 11.33
N ASP A 71 -1.19 20.29 10.94
CA ASP A 71 -0.34 19.51 11.84
C ASP A 71 0.95 20.28 12.23
N LEU A 72 1.22 21.45 11.64
CA LEU A 72 2.40 22.27 11.92
C LEU A 72 2.10 23.24 13.06
N LYS A 73 2.96 23.25 14.09
CA LYS A 73 2.93 24.21 15.19
C LYS A 73 4.19 25.06 15.24
#